data_AF-A0A7D5GWI6-F1
#
_entry.id   AF-A0A7D5GWI6-F1
#
_cell.length_a   1.000
_cell.length_b   1.000
_cell.length_c   1.000
_cell.angle_alpha   90.00
_cell.angle_beta   90.00
_cell.angle_gamma   90.00
#
_symmetry.space_group_name_H-M   'P 1'
#
loop_
_entity.id
_entity.type
_entity.pdbx_description
1 polymer ?
#
loop_
_entity_poly.entity_id
_entity_poly.type
_entity_poly.pdbx_seq_one_letter_code
_entity_poly.pdbx_strand_id
1 'polypeptide(L)'
;MSKALREIQTLSRLHHPNIISYKHAWIEAASSELSELSLENASDVSSKQPKSRLPLECVSSASLKKPTRDSSDIDIVFRHSDEPSCSIENEQSLPFETVPDKVIIPSVHLYIAMQYCEETLRDWLKRRNSSDVLIDLNVNLTIFRQVVEGVEAIHGAGIIHRDLKPENIFFNHSTRQVQIGDFGLARFLPQNTAQSNLTPISSDVCQLNRLGFTNGIGTHSYAAPEQITGGQYDQKCDIYSLGYILVELFQKWSTEFERAKCFQDLRKQIVPANVKKKWPAITELVQDLILPFPDCRPSAAELLRRLSDISRDFLEARKIGF
;
A
#
# COMPACT_ATOMS: atom_id res chain seq x y z
N MET A 1 20.49 2.02 2.85
CA MET A 1 20.03 2.30 4.24
C MET A 1 19.16 3.57 4.37
N SER A 2 19.22 4.55 3.45
CA SER A 2 18.60 5.88 3.62
C SER A 2 17.12 6.00 3.23
N LYS A 3 16.61 5.19 2.28
CA LYS A 3 15.27 5.36 1.70
C LYS A 3 14.16 4.98 2.69
N ALA A 4 14.07 3.73 3.13
CA ALA A 4 13.03 3.27 4.06
C ALA A 4 12.96 4.08 5.36
N LEU A 5 14.12 4.43 5.96
CA LEU A 5 14.17 5.28 7.16
C LEU A 5 13.69 6.71 6.88
N ARG A 6 14.01 7.28 5.71
CA ARG A 6 13.51 8.61 5.29
C ARG A 6 12.01 8.59 5.02
N GLU A 7 11.49 7.51 4.45
CA GLU A 7 10.06 7.31 4.23
C GLU A 7 9.32 7.24 5.57
N ILE A 8 9.79 6.40 6.50
CA ILE A 8 9.23 6.33 7.87
C ILE A 8 9.32 7.67 8.60
N GLN A 9 10.45 8.38 8.51
CA GLN A 9 10.58 9.70 9.12
C GLN A 9 9.61 10.71 8.53
N THR A 10 9.35 10.68 7.23
CA THR A 10 8.41 11.60 6.61
C THR A 10 6.97 11.24 6.98
N LEU A 11 6.63 9.95 7.01
CA LEU A 11 5.33 9.46 7.47
C LEU A 11 5.08 9.79 8.96
N SER A 12 6.12 9.73 9.80
CA SER A 12 6.02 10.12 11.22
C SER A 12 5.70 11.60 11.42
N ARG A 13 5.98 12.45 10.43
CA ARG A 13 5.71 13.89 10.45
C ARG A 13 4.34 14.26 9.88
N LEU A 14 3.65 13.33 9.22
CA LEU A 14 2.28 13.52 8.73
C LEU A 14 1.31 13.38 9.90
N HIS A 15 1.07 14.49 10.61
CA HIS A 15 0.04 14.54 11.64
C HIS A 15 -1.26 15.06 11.04
N HIS A 16 -2.18 14.16 10.71
CA HIS A 16 -3.52 14.49 10.23
C HIS A 16 -4.55 13.51 10.80
N PRO A 17 -5.76 13.96 11.20
CA PRO A 17 -6.80 13.09 11.75
C PRO A 17 -7.20 11.93 10.82
N ASN A 18 -7.04 12.10 9.51
CA ASN A 18 -7.37 11.09 8.50
C ASN A 18 -6.16 10.32 7.95
N ILE A 19 -5.03 10.33 8.66
CA ILE A 19 -3.84 9.53 8.34
C ILE A 19 -3.48 8.71 9.57
N ILE A 20 -3.09 7.44 9.39
CA ILE A 20 -2.63 6.58 10.48
C ILE A 20 -1.31 7.13 11.04
N SER A 21 -1.25 7.29 12.36
CA SER A 21 -0.03 7.74 13.03
C SER A 21 1.02 6.62 13.07
N TYR A 22 2.18 6.88 12.49
CA TYR A 22 3.37 6.04 12.65
C TYR A 22 4.02 6.33 14.01
N LYS A 23 4.27 5.28 14.80
CA LYS A 23 4.81 5.42 16.17
C LYS A 23 6.33 5.21 16.18
N HIS A 24 6.79 4.04 15.73
CA HIS A 24 8.21 3.67 15.76
C HIS A 24 8.53 2.72 14.61
N ALA A 25 9.79 2.66 14.22
CA ALA A 25 10.29 1.59 13.36
C ALA A 25 11.72 1.21 13.77
N TRP A 26 12.05 -0.07 13.63
CA TRP A 26 13.37 -0.60 13.97
C TRP A 26 13.74 -1.77 13.05
N ILE A 27 15.03 -2.07 12.96
CA ILE A 27 15.57 -3.13 12.11
C ILE A 27 16.21 -4.19 13.02
N GLU A 28 15.91 -5.45 12.76
CA GLU A 28 16.57 -6.59 13.42
C GLU A 28 17.21 -7.51 12.37
N ALA A 29 18.34 -8.11 12.69
CA ALA A 29 18.91 -9.16 11.85
C ALA A 29 18.02 -10.40 11.97
N ALA A 30 17.65 -10.99 10.84
CA ALA A 30 17.02 -12.30 10.81
C ALA A 30 17.97 -13.30 11.45
N SER A 31 17.57 -13.89 12.57
CA SER A 31 18.24 -15.07 13.09
C SER A 31 18.27 -16.11 11.97
N SER A 32 19.46 -16.60 11.63
CA SER A 32 19.60 -17.77 10.77
C SER A 32 18.98 -18.95 11.52
N GLU A 33 17.68 -19.18 11.35
CA GLU A 33 17.13 -20.49 11.67
C GLU A 33 17.79 -21.46 10.68
N LEU A 34 18.81 -22.15 11.18
CA LEU A 34 19.37 -23.32 10.53
C LEU A 34 18.21 -24.27 10.26
N SER A 35 17.84 -24.37 8.99
CA SER A 35 17.05 -25.48 8.48
C SER A 35 17.89 -26.76 8.67
N GLU A 36 17.83 -27.37 9.86
CA GLU A 36 18.27 -28.74 10.07
C GLU A 36 17.30 -29.66 9.32
N LEU A 37 17.61 -29.91 8.06
CA LEU A 37 17.10 -31.06 7.32
C LEU A 37 18.29 -31.82 6.76
N SER A 38 18.75 -32.84 7.48
CA SER A 38 19.34 -34.05 6.89
C SER A 38 19.24 -35.23 7.87
N LEU A 39 18.62 -36.30 7.36
CA LEU A 39 18.64 -37.70 7.80
C LEU A 39 20.09 -38.16 8.11
N GLU A 40 20.43 -39.13 8.98
CA GLU A 40 19.86 -40.46 9.19
C GLU A 40 20.55 -41.17 10.40
N ASN A 41 19.78 -41.96 11.16
CA ASN A 41 20.07 -43.19 11.93
C ASN A 41 21.48 -43.52 12.52
N ALA A 42 21.55 -43.80 13.83
CA ALA A 42 21.56 -45.18 14.39
C ALA A 42 21.94 -45.25 15.90
N SER A 43 21.17 -46.09 16.62
CA SER A 43 21.49 -46.87 17.83
C SER A 43 21.76 -46.22 19.21
N ASP A 44 20.92 -46.68 20.15
CA ASP A 44 21.18 -47.12 21.53
C ASP A 44 21.13 -46.15 22.76
N VAL A 45 20.03 -46.33 23.52
CA VAL A 45 19.95 -46.67 24.95
C VAL A 45 20.19 -45.58 26.03
N SER A 46 19.10 -45.33 26.76
CA SER A 46 18.94 -45.12 28.21
C SER A 46 18.77 -43.69 28.78
N SER A 47 17.53 -43.44 29.20
CA SER A 47 17.05 -42.83 30.45
C SER A 47 17.74 -41.57 31.03
N LYS A 48 17.01 -40.44 31.02
CA LYS A 48 16.49 -39.71 32.22
C LYS A 48 16.02 -38.29 31.85
N GLN A 49 14.81 -37.93 32.25
CA GLN A 49 14.29 -36.56 32.38
C GLN A 49 14.63 -35.98 33.79
N PRO A 50 14.24 -34.75 34.17
CA PRO A 50 14.34 -33.44 33.49
C PRO A 50 14.82 -32.34 34.47
N LYS A 51 15.48 -31.23 34.07
CA LYS A 51 15.60 -30.04 34.96
C LYS A 51 15.67 -28.67 34.26
N SER A 52 14.69 -27.85 34.65
CA SER A 52 14.75 -26.41 35.02
C SER A 52 15.25 -25.35 34.02
N ARG A 53 14.25 -24.58 33.59
CA ARG A 53 14.24 -23.14 33.28
C ARG A 53 15.01 -22.29 34.30
N LEU A 54 15.90 -21.40 33.85
CA LEU A 54 16.28 -20.16 34.56
C LEU A 54 16.55 -19.01 33.56
N PRO A 55 16.40 -17.73 33.97
CA PRO A 55 16.08 -16.60 33.08
C PRO A 55 17.23 -15.60 32.83
N LEU A 56 17.09 -14.86 31.73
CA LEU A 56 17.52 -13.48 31.43
C LEU A 56 18.81 -12.94 32.08
N GLU A 57 19.77 -12.53 31.24
CA GLU A 57 20.59 -11.35 31.54
C GLU A 57 20.61 -10.36 30.35
N CYS A 58 20.17 -9.16 30.67
CA CYS A 58 20.34 -7.93 29.92
C CYS A 58 21.80 -7.51 30.03
N VAL A 59 22.50 -7.35 28.90
CA VAL A 59 23.81 -6.68 28.91
C VAL A 59 23.65 -5.32 28.25
N SER A 60 23.64 -4.30 29.10
CA SER A 60 23.71 -2.91 28.75
C SER A 60 25.07 -2.54 28.16
N SER A 61 25.04 -1.58 27.23
CA SER A 61 26.07 -0.58 26.97
C SER A 61 27.51 -1.07 26.70
N ALA A 62 27.86 -1.12 25.42
CA ALA A 62 29.25 -0.95 24.98
C ALA A 62 29.31 0.09 23.87
N SER A 63 29.83 1.27 24.20
CA SER A 63 30.33 2.24 23.22
C SER A 63 31.48 1.61 22.43
N LEU A 64 31.35 1.51 21.10
CA LEU A 64 32.50 1.25 20.23
C LEU A 64 32.48 2.16 18.99
N LYS A 65 33.48 3.06 19.01
CA LYS A 65 34.26 3.70 17.94
C LYS A 65 33.72 3.69 16.50
N LYS A 66 33.65 4.90 15.92
CA LYS A 66 33.57 5.13 14.47
C LYS A 66 34.69 4.39 13.72
N PRO A 67 34.38 3.72 12.60
CA PRO A 67 35.29 3.56 11.50
C PRO A 67 34.90 4.44 10.32
N THR A 68 35.92 4.66 9.51
CA THR A 68 36.09 5.52 8.36
C THR A 68 35.27 5.11 7.14
N ARG A 69 35.08 6.08 6.24
CA ARG A 69 34.47 5.97 4.90
C ARG A 69 34.92 4.71 4.16
N ASP A 70 33.98 3.85 3.80
CA ASP A 70 33.85 3.34 2.44
C ASP A 70 32.39 2.89 2.21
N SER A 71 31.78 3.38 1.14
CA SER A 71 30.36 3.24 0.84
C SER A 71 30.11 2.14 -0.18
N SER A 72 29.47 1.06 0.23
CA SER A 72 28.70 0.20 -0.68
C SER A 72 27.24 0.18 -0.21
N ASP A 73 26.41 0.92 -0.93
CA ASP A 73 24.97 0.99 -0.71
C ASP A 73 24.34 -0.39 -0.95
N ILE A 74 23.72 -0.94 0.10
CA ILE A 74 22.93 -2.17 0.01
C ILE A 74 21.54 -1.79 -0.52
N ASP A 75 21.28 -2.13 -1.78
CA ASP A 75 19.95 -2.16 -2.38
C ASP A 75 19.20 -3.42 -1.96
N ILE A 76 17.97 -3.25 -1.46
CA ILE A 76 17.10 -4.36 -1.07
C ILE A 76 16.50 -4.96 -2.35
N VAL A 77 17.05 -6.08 -2.79
CA VAL A 77 16.49 -6.91 -3.87
C VAL A 77 15.65 -8.02 -3.24
N PHE A 78 14.33 -7.99 -3.45
CA PHE A 78 13.45 -9.11 -3.13
C PHE A 78 13.75 -10.26 -4.11
N ARG A 79 14.38 -11.33 -3.62
CA ARG A 79 14.55 -12.59 -4.36
C ARG A 79 13.36 -13.50 -4.07
N HIS A 80 12.62 -13.89 -5.11
CA HIS A 80 11.71 -15.03 -5.06
C HIS A 80 12.42 -16.26 -5.63
N SER A 81 12.24 -17.38 -4.94
CA SER A 81 12.75 -18.70 -5.27
C SER A 81 11.84 -19.33 -6.33
N ASP A 82 12.21 -19.16 -7.60
CA ASP A 82 11.67 -19.95 -8.70
C ASP A 82 12.78 -20.89 -9.19
N GLU A 83 12.61 -22.19 -8.95
CA GLU A 83 13.40 -23.26 -9.56
C GLU A 83 12.99 -23.42 -11.04
N PRO A 84 13.92 -23.43 -12.00
CA PRO A 84 13.68 -24.02 -13.31
C PRO A 84 14.44 -25.34 -13.45
N SER A 85 13.70 -26.35 -13.91
CA SER A 85 14.15 -27.68 -14.30
C SER A 85 15.26 -27.70 -15.36
N CYS A 86 16.16 -28.67 -15.22
CA CYS A 86 17.29 -29.05 -16.07
C CYS A 86 17.06 -29.03 -17.60
N SER A 87 18.16 -28.70 -18.31
CA SER A 87 18.73 -29.58 -19.34
C SER A 87 20.26 -29.39 -19.45
N ILE A 88 20.94 -30.53 -19.66
CA ILE A 88 22.39 -30.74 -19.68
C ILE A 88 22.95 -30.42 -21.07
N GLU A 89 24.16 -29.86 -21.19
CA GLU A 89 25.24 -30.43 -22.04
C GLU A 89 26.61 -29.70 -21.93
N ASN A 90 27.62 -30.56 -21.77
CA ASN A 90 29.04 -30.52 -22.13
C ASN A 90 30.13 -29.79 -21.30
N GLU A 91 31.07 -30.64 -20.88
CA GLU A 91 32.34 -30.42 -20.19
C GLU A 91 33.37 -29.66 -21.02
N GLN A 92 34.17 -28.81 -20.36
CA GLN A 92 35.62 -28.75 -20.52
C GLN A 92 36.24 -28.05 -19.30
N SER A 93 37.17 -28.75 -18.65
CA SER A 93 37.79 -28.40 -17.37
C SER A 93 38.81 -27.26 -17.49
N LEU A 94 38.57 -26.18 -16.74
CA LEU A 94 39.53 -25.10 -16.47
C LEU A 94 39.92 -25.11 -14.98
N PRO A 95 41.09 -24.56 -14.61
CA PRO A 95 41.68 -24.74 -13.27
C PRO A 95 40.79 -24.16 -12.17
N PHE A 96 40.78 -24.82 -11.01
CA PHE A 96 40.09 -24.41 -9.78
C PHE A 96 40.39 -22.94 -9.42
N GLU A 97 39.52 -22.02 -9.84
CA GLU A 97 39.35 -20.75 -9.17
C GLU A 97 38.50 -21.01 -7.93
N THR A 98 39.03 -20.66 -6.75
CA THR A 98 38.29 -20.69 -5.50
C THR A 98 37.05 -19.82 -5.64
N VAL A 99 35.87 -20.45 -5.73
CA VAL A 99 34.58 -19.78 -5.68
C VAL A 99 34.59 -18.89 -4.44
N PRO A 100 34.42 -17.56 -4.56
CA PRO A 100 34.38 -16.70 -3.38
C PRO A 100 33.26 -17.19 -2.47
N ASP A 101 33.56 -17.32 -1.18
CA ASP A 101 32.63 -17.74 -0.13
C ASP A 101 31.25 -17.14 -0.38
N LYS A 102 30.23 -18.00 -0.34
CA LYS A 102 28.82 -17.63 -0.49
C LYS A 102 28.56 -16.43 0.42
N VAL A 103 28.45 -15.23 -0.16
CA VAL A 103 28.20 -13.99 0.58
C VAL A 103 26.85 -14.17 1.28
N ILE A 104 26.90 -14.50 2.58
CA ILE A 104 25.72 -14.53 3.43
C ILE A 104 25.36 -13.06 3.64
N ILE A 105 24.43 -12.56 2.83
CA ILE A 105 23.79 -11.29 3.11
C ILE A 105 22.87 -11.58 4.30
N PRO A 106 23.15 -11.06 5.51
CA PRO A 106 22.27 -11.26 6.63
C PRO A 106 20.89 -10.70 6.25
N SER A 107 19.87 -11.55 6.29
CA SER A 107 18.50 -11.09 6.11
C SER A 107 18.19 -10.11 7.24
N VAL A 108 17.49 -9.02 6.93
CA VAL A 108 17.13 -7.97 7.87
C VAL A 108 15.62 -7.80 7.84
N HIS A 109 15.00 -7.74 9.01
CA HIS A 109 13.58 -7.47 9.18
C HIS A 109 13.39 -6.01 9.60
N LEU A 110 12.54 -5.29 8.87
CA LEU A 110 12.08 -3.96 9.26
C LEU A 110 10.73 -4.09 9.96
N TYR A 111 10.67 -3.70 11.22
CA TYR A 111 9.45 -3.62 12.00
C TYR A 111 8.93 -2.18 11.98
N ILE A 112 7.64 -2.02 11.72
CA ILE A 112 6.96 -0.72 11.73
C ILE A 112 5.77 -0.82 12.69
N ALA A 113 5.81 -0.04 13.76
CA ALA A 113 4.71 0.12 14.68
C ALA A 113 3.88 1.36 14.31
N MET A 114 2.60 1.15 14.05
CA MET A 114 1.62 2.19 13.72
C MET A 114 0.43 2.15 14.68
N GLN A 115 -0.43 3.16 14.60
CA GLN A 115 -1.69 3.18 15.31
C GLN A 115 -2.55 1.96 14.94
N TYR A 116 -3.17 1.35 15.95
CA TYR A 116 -4.10 0.24 15.74
C TYR A 116 -5.48 0.78 15.35
N CYS A 117 -6.05 0.19 14.28
CA CYS A 117 -7.42 0.41 13.85
C CYS A 117 -8.11 -0.96 13.74
N GLU A 118 -9.39 -1.02 14.07
CA GLU A 118 -10.10 -2.30 14.29
C GLU A 118 -10.65 -2.90 12.99
N GLU A 119 -11.20 -2.07 12.10
CA GLU A 119 -11.90 -2.50 10.87
C GLU A 119 -11.34 -1.74 9.65
N THR A 120 -11.13 -2.42 8.52
CA THR A 120 -10.81 -1.76 7.24
C THR A 120 -12.09 -1.32 6.50
N LEU A 121 -11.96 -0.42 5.53
CA LEU A 121 -13.08 -0.07 4.65
C LEU A 121 -13.54 -1.28 3.83
N ARG A 122 -12.64 -2.19 3.48
CA ARG A 122 -12.99 -3.47 2.84
C ARG A 122 -13.92 -4.30 3.73
N ASP A 123 -13.58 -4.47 4.99
CA ASP A 123 -14.36 -5.28 5.93
C ASP A 123 -15.74 -4.67 6.18
N TRP A 124 -15.77 -3.35 6.37
CA TRP A 124 -17.00 -2.58 6.51
C TRP A 124 -17.91 -2.72 5.28
N LEU A 125 -17.35 -2.63 4.06
CA LEU A 125 -18.08 -2.78 2.80
C LEU A 125 -18.68 -4.18 2.65
N LYS A 126 -17.91 -5.23 3.01
CA LYS A 126 -18.40 -6.62 3.01
C LYS A 126 -19.60 -6.77 3.95
N ARG A 127 -19.46 -6.34 5.21
CA ARG A 127 -20.53 -6.40 6.21
C ARG A 127 -21.78 -5.62 5.78
N ARG A 128 -21.61 -4.42 5.22
CA ARG A 128 -22.70 -3.60 4.68
C ARG A 128 -23.41 -4.31 3.51
N ASN A 129 -22.66 -4.92 2.60
CA ASN A 129 -23.22 -5.62 1.44
C ASN A 129 -24.01 -6.87 1.83
N SER A 130 -23.61 -7.56 2.90
CA SER A 130 -24.35 -8.69 3.47
C SER A 130 -25.62 -8.30 4.24
N SER A 131 -25.82 -7.01 4.52
CA SER A 131 -27.01 -6.50 5.20
C SER A 131 -28.07 -5.98 4.23
N ASP A 132 -29.34 -6.04 4.62
CA ASP A 132 -30.45 -5.45 3.86
C ASP A 132 -30.55 -3.92 3.98
N VAL A 133 -29.63 -3.29 4.71
CA VAL A 133 -29.62 -1.84 4.96
C VAL A 133 -29.38 -1.07 3.66
N LEU A 134 -30.26 -0.13 3.32
CA LEU A 134 -30.06 0.70 2.12
C LEU A 134 -28.80 1.56 2.22
N ILE A 135 -28.24 1.91 1.06
CA ILE A 135 -27.09 2.82 0.98
C ILE A 135 -27.50 4.20 1.50
N ASP A 136 -26.85 4.65 2.57
CA ASP A 136 -27.01 5.97 3.16
C ASP A 136 -26.01 6.95 2.52
N LEU A 137 -26.56 7.99 1.88
CA LEU A 137 -25.77 9.02 1.20
C LEU A 137 -24.86 9.78 2.17
N ASN A 138 -25.37 10.18 3.34
CA ASN A 138 -24.65 11.05 4.26
C ASN A 138 -23.50 10.29 4.93
N VAL A 139 -23.73 9.03 5.32
CA VAL A 139 -22.67 8.17 5.87
C VAL A 139 -21.55 7.97 4.85
N ASN A 140 -21.91 7.61 3.61
CA ASN A 140 -20.94 7.37 2.55
C ASN A 140 -20.16 8.63 2.16
N LEU A 141 -20.83 9.78 2.03
CA LEU A 141 -20.16 11.05 1.73
C LEU A 141 -19.25 11.48 2.88
N THR A 142 -19.63 11.24 4.12
CA THR A 142 -18.78 11.51 5.29
C THR A 142 -17.52 10.66 5.27
N ILE A 143 -17.66 9.35 5.00
CA ILE A 143 -16.52 8.44 4.85
C ILE A 143 -15.62 8.91 3.71
N PHE A 144 -16.19 9.13 2.52
CA PHE A 144 -15.43 9.50 1.34
C PHE A 144 -14.71 10.84 1.53
N ARG A 145 -15.39 11.84 2.07
CA ARG A 145 -14.80 13.15 2.38
C ARG A 145 -13.59 13.02 3.29
N GLN A 146 -13.66 12.24 4.37
CA GLN A 146 -12.53 12.02 5.26
C GLN A 146 -11.34 11.35 4.56
N VAL A 147 -11.61 10.41 3.65
CA VAL A 147 -10.55 9.85 2.80
C VAL A 147 -9.93 10.94 1.92
N VAL A 148 -10.73 11.77 1.27
CA VAL A 148 -10.21 12.86 0.42
C VAL A 148 -9.44 13.90 1.25
N GLU A 149 -9.87 14.22 2.47
CA GLU A 149 -9.14 15.10 3.41
C GLU A 149 -7.75 14.51 3.75
N GLY A 150 -7.69 13.19 4.00
CA GLY A 150 -6.41 12.50 4.17
C GLY A 150 -5.52 12.55 2.92
N VAL A 151 -6.08 12.32 1.73
CA VAL A 151 -5.35 12.38 0.46
C VAL A 151 -4.84 13.79 0.17
N GLU A 152 -5.64 14.81 0.43
CA GLU A 152 -5.24 16.22 0.25
C GLU A 152 -4.05 16.55 1.15
N ALA A 153 -4.05 16.12 2.41
CA ALA A 153 -2.92 16.30 3.32
C ALA A 153 -1.65 15.54 2.85
N ILE A 154 -1.81 14.32 2.32
CA ILE A 154 -0.70 13.54 1.73
C ILE A 154 -0.11 14.28 0.53
N HIS A 155 -0.96 14.75 -0.40
CA HIS A 155 -0.55 15.49 -1.60
C HIS A 155 0.09 16.84 -1.24
N GLY A 156 -0.47 17.56 -0.26
CA GLY A 156 0.08 18.82 0.25
C GLY A 156 1.46 18.67 0.89
N ALA A 157 1.77 17.50 1.43
CA ALA A 157 3.11 17.16 1.92
C ALA A 157 4.09 16.72 0.80
N GLY A 158 3.65 16.71 -0.46
CA GLY A 158 4.46 16.26 -1.60
C GLY A 158 4.60 14.75 -1.68
N ILE A 159 3.61 14.00 -1.19
CA ILE A 159 3.63 12.53 -1.14
C ILE A 159 2.53 12.01 -2.07
N ILE A 160 2.80 10.91 -2.75
CA ILE A 160 1.82 10.15 -3.54
C ILE A 160 1.66 8.79 -2.88
N HIS A 161 0.42 8.36 -2.60
CA HIS A 161 0.16 7.11 -1.88
C HIS A 161 0.37 5.87 -2.76
N ARG A 162 -0.18 5.88 -3.98
CA ARG A 162 -0.04 4.89 -5.05
C ARG A 162 -0.72 3.54 -4.87
N ASP A 163 -1.10 3.19 -3.64
CA ASP A 163 -1.87 1.97 -3.34
C ASP A 163 -3.17 2.26 -2.58
N LEU A 164 -3.92 3.28 -3.00
CA LEU A 164 -5.21 3.57 -2.38
C LEU A 164 -6.23 2.49 -2.75
N LYS A 165 -6.71 1.79 -1.73
CA LYS A 165 -7.73 0.76 -1.83
C LYS A 165 -8.46 0.60 -0.49
N PRO A 166 -9.67 0.00 -0.45
CA PRO A 166 -10.42 -0.17 0.78
C PRO A 166 -9.67 -0.94 1.89
N GLU A 167 -8.73 -1.80 1.55
CA GLU A 167 -7.88 -2.54 2.49
C GLU A 167 -6.88 -1.62 3.22
N ASN A 168 -6.53 -0.48 2.62
CA ASN A 168 -5.56 0.50 3.15
C ASN A 168 -6.26 1.72 3.80
N ILE A 169 -7.57 1.65 4.00
CA ILE A 169 -8.38 2.67 4.64
C ILE A 169 -9.02 2.03 5.86
N PHE A 170 -8.91 2.69 7.01
CA PHE A 170 -9.24 2.10 8.30
C PHE A 170 -10.25 2.95 9.06
N PHE A 171 -11.11 2.30 9.83
CA PHE A 171 -12.00 2.94 10.79
C PHE A 171 -11.37 2.94 12.17
N ASN A 172 -11.33 4.13 12.77
CA ASN A 172 -11.01 4.31 14.16
C ASN A 172 -12.30 4.55 14.94
N HIS A 173 -12.82 3.50 15.59
CA HIS A 173 -14.08 3.60 16.35
C HIS A 173 -13.97 4.52 17.58
N SER A 174 -12.77 4.68 18.14
CA SER A 174 -12.54 5.56 19.28
C SER A 174 -12.71 7.04 18.90
N THR A 175 -12.17 7.46 17.76
CA THR A 175 -12.27 8.85 17.27
C THR A 175 -13.41 9.07 16.27
N ARG A 176 -14.07 8.00 15.82
CA ARG A 176 -15.04 7.98 14.72
C ARG A 176 -14.49 8.55 13.41
N GLN A 177 -13.19 8.38 13.18
CA GLN A 177 -12.50 8.86 12.00
C GLN A 177 -12.15 7.73 11.03
N VAL A 178 -12.05 8.10 9.76
CA VAL A 178 -11.49 7.26 8.70
C VAL A 178 -10.05 7.68 8.48
N GLN A 179 -9.12 6.74 8.53
CA GLN A 179 -7.69 6.99 8.44
C GLN A 179 -7.07 6.20 7.28
N ILE A 180 -6.21 6.86 6.49
CA ILE A 180 -5.42 6.22 5.43
C ILE A 180 -4.15 5.63 6.05
N GLY A 181 -3.85 4.39 5.69
CA GLY A 181 -2.63 3.69 6.10
C GLY A 181 -1.97 2.96 4.94
N ASP A 182 -0.92 2.21 5.27
CA ASP A 182 -0.12 1.41 4.32
C ASP A 182 0.48 2.20 3.14
N PHE A 183 1.51 2.98 3.47
CA PHE A 183 2.32 3.73 2.52
C PHE A 183 3.44 2.88 1.88
N GLY A 184 3.31 1.55 1.84
CA GLY A 184 4.36 0.65 1.36
C GLY A 184 4.80 0.87 -0.10
N LEU A 185 3.97 1.53 -0.90
CA LEU A 185 4.28 1.93 -2.29
C LEU A 185 4.42 3.44 -2.48
N ALA A 186 4.38 4.23 -1.40
CA ALA A 186 4.34 5.68 -1.49
C ALA A 186 5.59 6.27 -2.16
N ARG A 187 5.43 7.43 -2.81
CA ARG A 187 6.51 8.16 -3.47
C ARG A 187 6.57 9.60 -3.00
N PHE A 188 7.77 10.05 -2.65
CA PHE A 188 8.04 11.42 -2.24
C PHE A 188 8.46 12.24 -3.47
N LEU A 189 7.75 13.33 -3.72
CA LEU A 189 8.11 14.30 -4.75
C LEU A 189 9.26 15.18 -4.25
N PRO A 190 10.29 15.44 -5.07
CA PRO A 190 11.34 16.37 -4.70
C PRO A 190 10.73 17.76 -4.48
N GLN A 191 10.86 18.31 -3.28
CA GLN A 191 10.48 19.70 -3.02
C GLN A 191 11.42 20.61 -3.82
N ASN A 192 10.85 21.55 -4.59
CA ASN A 192 11.56 22.56 -5.37
C ASN A 192 12.50 23.38 -4.46
N THR A 193 13.71 22.91 -4.25
CA THR A 193 14.83 23.77 -3.90
C THR A 193 15.29 24.39 -5.20
N ALA A 194 14.98 25.68 -5.36
CA ALA A 194 15.56 26.49 -6.42
C ALA A 194 17.09 26.33 -6.34
N GLN A 195 17.71 25.99 -7.48
CA GLN A 195 19.11 25.59 -7.68
C GLN A 195 19.41 24.11 -7.47
N SER A 196 19.31 23.31 -8.54
CA SER A 196 20.47 22.97 -9.37
C SER A 196 20.11 21.87 -10.36
N ASN A 197 20.34 22.15 -11.64
CA ASN A 197 20.65 21.25 -12.75
C ASN A 197 19.69 20.06 -13.01
N LEU A 198 19.11 20.13 -14.21
CA LEU A 198 18.46 19.06 -14.97
C LEU A 198 19.29 17.76 -14.94
N THR A 199 19.06 16.92 -13.94
CA THR A 199 19.29 15.48 -14.05
C THR A 199 17.94 14.85 -14.39
N PRO A 200 17.83 14.07 -15.49
CA PRO A 200 16.61 13.35 -15.80
C PRO A 200 16.19 12.52 -14.59
N ILE A 201 14.90 12.52 -14.29
CA ILE A 201 14.25 11.64 -13.33
C ILE A 201 14.34 10.21 -13.91
N SER A 202 15.53 9.61 -13.85
CA SER A 202 15.80 8.28 -14.35
C SER A 202 16.06 7.32 -13.19
N SER A 203 15.41 6.14 -13.30
CA SER A 203 15.73 4.87 -12.65
C SER A 203 15.14 4.53 -11.27
N ASP A 204 13.92 4.94 -10.94
CA ASP A 204 13.05 4.07 -10.14
C ASP A 204 12.11 3.34 -11.11
N VAL A 205 12.62 2.29 -11.77
CA VAL A 205 11.78 1.33 -12.48
C VAL A 205 10.85 0.72 -11.45
N CYS A 206 9.58 1.08 -11.56
CA CYS A 206 8.51 0.70 -10.66
C CYS A 206 8.57 -0.81 -10.30
N GLN A 207 8.64 -1.13 -8.99
CA GLN A 207 8.47 -2.50 -8.47
C GLN A 207 7.12 -3.13 -8.87
N LEU A 208 6.17 -2.35 -9.39
CA LEU A 208 4.91 -2.85 -9.94
C LEU A 208 5.14 -3.81 -11.13
N ASN A 209 6.18 -3.60 -11.95
CA ASN A 209 6.53 -4.53 -13.03
C ASN A 209 7.26 -5.78 -12.52
N ARG A 210 7.79 -5.77 -11.29
CA ARG A 210 8.47 -6.94 -10.67
C ARG A 210 7.53 -7.78 -9.80
N LEU A 211 6.43 -7.19 -9.32
CA LEU A 211 5.36 -7.89 -8.60
C LEU A 211 4.36 -8.48 -9.60
N GLY A 212 4.81 -9.47 -10.38
CA GLY A 212 3.98 -10.43 -11.11
C GLY A 212 2.76 -9.89 -11.86
N PHE A 213 2.87 -9.79 -13.19
CA PHE A 213 1.75 -9.96 -14.12
C PHE A 213 1.17 -11.37 -14.00
N THR A 214 0.62 -11.72 -12.84
CA THR A 214 -0.23 -12.89 -12.73
C THR A 214 -1.61 -12.42 -13.15
N ASN A 215 -2.18 -13.07 -14.17
CA ASN A 215 -3.54 -12.87 -14.65
C ASN A 215 -4.60 -13.32 -13.60
N GLY A 216 -4.26 -13.23 -12.32
CA GLY A 216 -5.05 -13.58 -11.15
C GLY A 216 -5.69 -12.34 -10.56
N ILE A 217 -7.00 -12.43 -10.42
CA ILE A 217 -7.90 -11.54 -9.68
C ILE A 217 -7.22 -11.08 -8.38
N GLY A 218 -6.86 -9.80 -8.25
CA GLY A 218 -6.19 -9.34 -7.01
C GLY A 218 -5.67 -7.91 -7.02
N THR A 219 -4.45 -7.68 -7.48
CA THR A 219 -3.62 -6.66 -6.80
C THR A 219 -3.60 -5.26 -7.45
N HIS A 220 -4.07 -5.09 -8.70
CA HIS A 220 -4.05 -3.78 -9.39
C HIS A 220 -5.43 -3.25 -9.78
N SER A 221 -6.46 -3.68 -9.06
CA SER A 221 -7.86 -3.35 -9.40
C SER A 221 -8.16 -1.85 -9.34
N TYR A 222 -7.45 -1.09 -8.50
CA TYR A 222 -7.61 0.36 -8.30
C TYR A 222 -6.52 1.22 -8.97
N ALA A 223 -5.52 0.57 -9.58
CA ALA A 223 -4.39 1.27 -10.17
C ALA A 223 -4.82 2.06 -11.40
N ALA A 224 -4.34 3.29 -11.51
CA ALA A 224 -4.57 4.13 -12.66
C ALA A 224 -3.87 3.57 -13.91
N PRO A 225 -4.39 3.81 -15.12
CA PRO A 225 -3.80 3.30 -16.37
C PRO A 225 -2.31 3.64 -16.51
N GLU A 226 -1.92 4.85 -16.13
CA GLU A 226 -0.54 5.33 -16.17
C GLU A 226 0.39 4.64 -15.17
N GLN A 227 -0.14 4.09 -14.07
CA GLN A 227 0.64 3.28 -13.14
C GLN A 227 0.95 1.89 -13.72
N ILE A 228 0.03 1.35 -14.54
CA ILE A 228 0.16 0.03 -15.16
C ILE A 228 1.12 0.08 -16.36
N THR A 229 1.10 1.16 -17.15
CA THR A 229 1.96 1.30 -18.33
C THR A 229 3.41 1.67 -17.99
N GLY A 230 3.70 1.97 -16.72
CA GLY A 230 5.07 2.25 -16.24
C GLY A 230 5.60 3.64 -16.62
N GLY A 231 4.72 4.61 -16.91
CA GLY A 231 5.08 5.98 -17.23
C GLY A 231 5.43 6.85 -16.00
N GLN A 232 5.74 8.13 -16.24
CA GLN A 232 5.74 9.12 -15.16
C GLN A 232 4.28 9.36 -14.73
N TYR A 233 4.02 9.17 -13.44
CA TYR A 233 2.71 9.41 -12.82
C TYR A 233 2.88 10.41 -11.68
N ASP A 234 1.81 11.16 -11.43
CA ASP A 234 1.74 12.20 -10.41
C ASP A 234 0.67 11.84 -9.36
N GLN A 235 0.32 12.81 -8.53
CA GLN A 235 -0.70 12.66 -7.50
C GLN A 235 -2.11 12.30 -8.05
N LYS A 236 -2.37 12.46 -9.35
CA LYS A 236 -3.67 12.14 -9.96
C LYS A 236 -3.93 10.65 -10.07
N CYS A 237 -2.91 9.79 -9.89
CA CYS A 237 -3.14 8.35 -9.81
C CYS A 237 -3.98 7.99 -8.57
N ASP A 238 -3.75 8.67 -7.45
CA ASP A 238 -4.54 8.48 -6.22
C ASP A 238 -6.00 8.93 -6.43
N ILE A 239 -6.22 10.00 -7.21
CA ILE A 239 -7.55 10.50 -7.59
C ILE A 239 -8.33 9.46 -8.40
N TYR A 240 -7.65 8.73 -9.28
CA TYR A 240 -8.27 7.62 -10.02
C TYR A 240 -8.72 6.49 -9.09
N SER A 241 -7.86 6.09 -8.14
CA SER A 241 -8.19 5.07 -7.15
C SER A 241 -9.39 5.50 -6.28
N LEU A 242 -9.48 6.79 -5.92
CA LEU A 242 -10.65 7.35 -5.22
C LEU A 242 -11.96 7.19 -6.01
N GLY A 243 -11.93 7.28 -7.34
CA GLY A 243 -13.11 7.05 -8.18
C GLY A 243 -13.68 5.64 -8.03
N TYR A 244 -12.81 4.63 -7.95
CA TYR A 244 -13.23 3.24 -7.69
C TYR A 244 -13.76 3.03 -6.27
N ILE A 245 -13.11 3.62 -5.28
CA ILE A 245 -13.57 3.59 -3.88
C ILE A 245 -14.96 4.23 -3.77
N LEU A 246 -15.18 5.36 -4.46
CA LEU A 246 -16.47 6.05 -4.48
C LEU A 246 -17.58 5.15 -5.05
N VAL A 247 -17.32 4.44 -6.15
CA VAL A 247 -18.31 3.49 -6.68
C VAL A 247 -18.63 2.40 -5.68
N GLU A 248 -17.64 1.83 -4.98
CA GLU A 248 -17.90 0.79 -3.97
C GLU A 248 -18.75 1.29 -2.80
N LEU A 249 -18.56 2.55 -2.38
CA LEU A 249 -19.44 3.17 -1.39
C LEU A 249 -20.88 3.23 -1.92
N PHE A 250 -21.10 3.56 -3.19
CA PHE A 250 -22.45 3.76 -3.74
C PHE A 250 -23.07 2.55 -4.45
N GLN A 251 -22.36 1.42 -4.51
CA GLN A 251 -22.81 0.20 -5.16
C GLN A 251 -22.68 -1.01 -4.23
N LYS A 252 -23.73 -1.82 -4.16
CA LYS A 252 -23.67 -3.14 -3.51
C LYS A 252 -23.38 -4.23 -4.54
N TRP A 253 -22.63 -5.23 -4.10
CA TRP A 253 -22.31 -6.43 -4.88
C TRP A 253 -22.65 -7.64 -4.02
N SER A 254 -23.30 -8.64 -4.62
CA SER A 254 -23.57 -9.92 -3.96
C SER A 254 -22.39 -10.87 -4.11
N THR A 255 -21.59 -10.72 -5.18
CA THR A 255 -20.43 -11.58 -5.46
C THR A 255 -19.20 -10.78 -5.92
N GLU A 256 -18.01 -11.35 -5.70
CA GLU A 256 -16.76 -10.77 -6.23
C GLU A 256 -16.72 -10.76 -7.76
N PHE A 257 -17.43 -11.67 -8.43
CA PHE A 257 -17.52 -11.68 -9.89
C PHE A 257 -18.25 -10.44 -10.43
N GLU A 258 -19.38 -10.06 -9.80
CA GLU A 258 -20.10 -8.84 -10.17
C GLU A 258 -19.23 -7.59 -9.96
N ARG A 259 -18.51 -7.55 -8.83
CA ARG A 259 -17.55 -6.48 -8.53
C ARG A 259 -16.45 -6.39 -9.59
N ALA A 260 -15.84 -7.53 -9.94
CA ALA A 260 -14.80 -7.58 -10.98
C ALA A 260 -15.32 -7.13 -12.35
N LYS A 261 -16.53 -7.54 -12.73
CA LYS A 261 -17.19 -7.10 -13.97
C LYS A 261 -17.38 -5.59 -13.99
N CYS A 262 -17.92 -5.00 -12.91
CA CYS A 262 -18.03 -3.55 -12.84
C CYS A 262 -16.67 -2.85 -12.92
N PHE A 263 -15.63 -3.38 -12.29
CA PHE A 263 -14.31 -2.78 -12.38
C PHE A 263 -13.78 -2.75 -13.82
N GLN A 264 -14.12 -3.74 -14.64
CA GLN A 264 -13.85 -3.73 -16.07
C GLN A 264 -14.69 -2.70 -16.82
N ASP A 265 -15.96 -2.55 -16.46
CA ASP A 265 -16.88 -1.56 -17.05
C ASP A 265 -16.45 -0.12 -16.70
N LEU A 266 -15.99 0.13 -15.48
CA LEU A 266 -15.45 1.43 -15.04
C LEU A 266 -14.22 1.84 -15.86
N ARG A 267 -13.33 0.89 -16.22
CA ARG A 267 -12.19 1.19 -17.11
C ARG A 267 -12.65 1.71 -18.48
N LYS A 268 -13.87 1.37 -18.90
CA LYS A 268 -14.51 1.83 -20.13
C LYS A 268 -15.40 3.06 -19.91
N GLN A 269 -15.29 3.74 -18.76
CA GLN A 269 -16.13 4.88 -18.35
C GLN A 269 -17.62 4.54 -18.14
N ILE A 270 -17.94 3.27 -17.92
CA ILE A 270 -19.32 2.81 -17.72
C ILE A 270 -19.59 2.66 -16.22
N VAL A 271 -20.32 3.61 -15.65
CA VAL A 271 -20.77 3.59 -14.25
C VAL A 271 -22.03 2.72 -14.11
N PRO A 272 -22.19 1.92 -13.02
CA PRO A 272 -23.38 1.09 -12.81
C PRO A 272 -24.70 1.87 -12.94
N ALA A 273 -25.66 1.28 -13.66
CA ALA A 273 -26.93 1.95 -14.00
C ALA A 273 -27.74 2.40 -12.77
N ASN A 274 -27.66 1.64 -11.69
CA ASN A 274 -28.33 1.95 -10.43
C ASN A 274 -27.65 3.11 -9.68
N VAL A 275 -26.33 3.26 -9.74
CA VAL A 275 -25.63 4.47 -9.27
C VAL A 275 -26.03 5.66 -10.12
N LYS A 276 -26.03 5.52 -11.46
CA LYS A 276 -26.46 6.56 -12.40
C LYS A 276 -27.89 7.05 -12.15
N LYS A 277 -28.81 6.12 -11.92
CA LYS A 277 -30.23 6.44 -11.68
C LYS A 277 -30.47 7.08 -10.31
N LYS A 278 -29.83 6.55 -9.26
CA LYS A 278 -30.10 6.98 -7.87
C LYS A 278 -29.27 8.18 -7.44
N TRP A 279 -28.05 8.29 -7.95
CA TRP A 279 -27.04 9.26 -7.52
C TRP A 279 -26.35 9.92 -8.72
N PRO A 280 -27.06 10.78 -9.47
CA PRO A 280 -26.51 11.41 -10.68
C PRO A 280 -25.28 12.28 -10.40
N ALA A 281 -25.29 13.09 -9.33
CA ALA A 281 -24.14 13.92 -8.96
C ALA A 281 -22.90 13.08 -8.59
N ILE A 282 -23.10 11.93 -7.93
CA ILE A 282 -22.00 10.99 -7.64
C ILE A 282 -21.48 10.35 -8.92
N THR A 283 -22.36 10.07 -9.88
CA THR A 283 -21.98 9.48 -11.16
C THR A 283 -21.09 10.41 -11.96
N GLU A 284 -21.44 11.69 -12.05
CA GLU A 284 -20.60 12.71 -12.67
C GLU A 284 -19.22 12.77 -12.00
N LEU A 285 -19.19 12.80 -10.66
CA LEU A 285 -17.95 12.82 -9.91
C LEU A 285 -17.08 11.59 -10.22
N VAL A 286 -17.67 10.39 -10.20
CA VAL A 286 -16.97 9.14 -10.55
C VAL A 286 -16.36 9.23 -11.95
N GLN A 287 -17.13 9.68 -12.94
CA GLN A 287 -16.67 9.79 -14.32
C GLN A 287 -15.45 10.72 -14.45
N ASP A 288 -15.44 11.85 -13.74
CA ASP A 288 -14.31 12.77 -13.74
C ASP A 288 -13.06 12.20 -13.04
N LEU A 289 -13.26 11.43 -11.95
CA LEU A 289 -12.17 10.83 -11.20
C LEU A 289 -11.46 9.71 -11.99
N ILE A 290 -12.22 8.91 -12.76
CA ILE A 290 -11.68 7.75 -13.47
C ILE A 290 -11.25 8.06 -14.90
N LEU A 291 -11.11 9.33 -15.30
CA LEU A 291 -10.70 9.69 -16.66
C LEU A 291 -9.33 9.06 -17.02
N PRO A 292 -9.14 8.59 -18.28
CA PRO A 292 -7.88 7.95 -18.67
C PRO A 292 -6.67 8.88 -18.56
N PHE A 293 -6.86 10.17 -18.87
CA PHE A 293 -5.81 11.18 -18.83
C PHE A 293 -5.73 11.83 -17.44
N PRO A 294 -4.56 11.77 -16.75
CA PRO A 294 -4.38 12.33 -15.40
C PRO A 294 -4.68 13.82 -15.29
N ASP A 295 -4.33 14.61 -16.31
CA ASP A 295 -4.49 16.06 -16.32
C ASP A 295 -5.96 16.50 -16.25
N CYS A 296 -6.85 15.68 -16.81
CA CYS A 296 -8.29 15.96 -16.82
C CYS A 296 -8.97 15.65 -15.48
N ARG A 297 -8.32 14.91 -14.58
CA ARG A 297 -8.87 14.59 -13.26
C ARG A 297 -8.76 15.81 -12.32
N PRO A 298 -9.72 16.04 -11.41
CA PRO A 298 -9.61 17.12 -10.42
C PRO A 298 -8.45 16.89 -9.45
N SER A 299 -8.06 17.93 -8.72
CA SER A 299 -7.20 17.78 -7.53
C SER A 299 -8.02 17.31 -6.32
N ALA A 300 -7.35 16.83 -5.26
CA ALA A 300 -8.02 16.49 -4.01
C ALA A 300 -8.75 17.70 -3.39
N ALA A 301 -8.15 18.89 -3.46
CA ALA A 301 -8.77 20.13 -2.99
C ALA A 301 -10.04 20.49 -3.78
N GLU A 302 -10.01 20.37 -5.12
CA GLU A 302 -11.19 20.60 -5.96
C GLU A 302 -12.28 19.56 -5.69
N LEU A 303 -11.90 18.31 -5.44
CA LEU A 303 -12.82 17.24 -5.05
C LEU A 303 -13.53 17.55 -3.73
N LEU A 304 -12.83 18.07 -2.71
CA LEU A 304 -13.44 18.49 -1.44
C LEU A 304 -14.48 19.60 -1.62
N ARG A 305 -14.20 20.55 -2.51
CA ARG A 305 -15.13 21.63 -2.85
C ARG A 305 -16.43 21.06 -3.44
N ARG A 306 -16.30 20.18 -4.45
CA ARG A 306 -17.46 19.51 -5.08
C ARG A 306 -18.27 18.66 -4.10
N LEU A 307 -17.61 17.94 -3.19
CA LEU A 307 -18.29 17.16 -2.15
C LEU A 307 -19.09 18.02 -1.18
N SER A 308 -18.58 19.21 -0.87
CA SER A 308 -19.27 20.19 -0.03
C SER A 308 -20.52 20.74 -0.71
N ASP A 309 -20.43 21.03 -2.02
CA ASP A 309 -21.59 21.44 -2.83
C ASP A 309 -22.66 20.34 -2.86
N ILE A 310 -22.29 19.08 -3.16
CA ILE A 310 -23.22 17.93 -3.17
C ILE A 310 -23.91 17.75 -1.80
N SER A 311 -23.16 17.89 -0.71
CA SER A 311 -23.71 17.75 0.65
C SER A 311 -24.71 18.86 0.98
N ARG A 312 -24.42 20.09 0.56
CA ARG A 312 -25.33 21.24 0.74
C ARG A 312 -26.62 21.04 -0.04
N ASP A 313 -26.52 20.69 -1.32
CA ASP A 313 -27.68 20.51 -2.21
C ASP A 313 -28.61 19.39 -1.69
N PHE A 314 -28.03 18.31 -1.14
CA PHE A 314 -28.80 17.25 -0.50
C PHE A 314 -29.55 17.72 0.77
N LEU A 315 -28.89 18.50 1.62
CA LEU A 315 -29.53 19.05 2.83
C LEU A 315 -30.66 20.02 2.49
N GLU A 316 -30.51 20.80 1.42
CA GLU A 316 -31.55 21.69 0.91
C GLU A 316 -32.74 20.91 0.36
N ALA A 317 -32.50 19.87 -0.45
CA ALA A 317 -33.57 19.01 -0.96
C ALA A 317 -34.41 18.38 0.16
N ARG A 318 -33.78 17.93 1.25
CA ARG A 318 -34.47 17.41 2.45
C ARG A 318 -35.31 18.45 3.19
N LYS A 319 -34.87 19.72 3.23
CA LYS A 319 -35.63 20.80 3.89
C LYS A 319 -36.91 21.15 3.13
N ILE A 320 -36.92 20.92 1.82
CA ILE A 320 -38.04 21.24 0.93
C ILE A 320 -39.10 20.12 0.91
N GLY A 321 -38.85 18.97 1.57
CA GLY A 321 -39.86 17.93 1.79
C GLY A 321 -40.04 16.96 0.63
N PHE A 322 -38.96 16.61 -0.08
CA PHE A 322 -38.89 15.45 -0.96
C PHE A 322 -38.17 14.28 -0.28
#